data_AF-A0A9P1FE64-F1
#
_entry.id   AF-A0A9P1FE64-F1
#
_cell.length_a   1.000
_cell.length_b   1.000
_cell.length_c   1.000
_cell.angle_alpha   90.00
_cell.angle_beta   90.00
_cell.angle_gamma   90.00
#
_symmetry.space_group_name_H-M   'P 1'
#
loop_
_entity.id
_entity.type
_entity.pdbx_description
1 polymer ?
#
loop_
_entity_poly.entity_id
_entity_poly.type
_entity_poly.pdbx_seq_one_letter_code
_entity_poly.pdbx_strand_id
1 'polypeptide(L)'
;MTVMRRELKAMKDAQVSHAEVVEFRQVFNQLAIEAKTEVAEKEAQAAAALAASPGGRRRSMPDLSAMARPRRGIENDAVFQELKASLFIGGRALCISVGTVIGMLRSLGVRISEKQLLELTNKVRDFAAVDQGELAQEDAVDFAAFLRVIRWMLNVNFGDINSRAAARLGSKAKMPSRSRSAHNLDASETLEAPPASRRRRASVC
;
A
#
# COMPACT_ATOMS: atom_id res chain seq x y z
N MET A 1 10.09 18.90 15.91
CA MET A 1 10.38 18.73 14.46
C MET A 1 9.05 18.74 13.72
N THR A 2 8.90 19.45 12.58
CA THR A 2 7.61 19.48 11.85
C THR A 2 7.36 18.16 11.13
N VAL A 3 6.08 17.77 10.93
CA VAL A 3 5.69 16.49 10.28
C VAL A 3 6.37 16.32 8.91
N MET A 4 6.33 17.37 8.09
CA MET A 4 7.02 17.45 6.80
C MET A 4 8.52 17.10 6.86
N ARG A 5 9.24 17.58 7.88
CA ARG A 5 10.68 17.28 8.01
C ARG A 5 10.93 15.81 8.34
N ARG A 6 10.07 15.19 9.14
CA ARG A 6 10.15 13.76 9.48
C ARG A 6 9.88 12.89 8.26
N GLU A 7 8.84 13.21 7.49
CA GLU A 7 8.55 12.52 6.23
C GLU A 7 9.69 12.64 5.23
N LEU A 8 10.23 13.85 5.02
CA LEU A 8 11.36 14.05 4.11
C LEU A 8 12.60 13.25 4.53
N LYS A 9 12.84 13.14 5.85
CA LYS A 9 13.92 12.30 6.39
C LYS A 9 13.63 10.82 6.13
N ALA A 10 12.42 10.34 6.45
CA ALA A 10 12.01 8.96 6.19
C ALA A 10 12.07 8.59 4.70
N MET A 11 11.72 9.51 3.79
CA MET A 11 11.87 9.32 2.35
C MET A 11 13.33 9.07 1.95
N LYS A 12 14.25 9.87 2.49
CA LYS A 12 15.70 9.72 2.24
C LYS A 12 16.23 8.41 2.83
N ASP A 13 15.84 8.10 4.07
CA ASP A 13 16.26 6.87 4.76
C ASP A 13 15.73 5.62 4.02
N ALA A 14 14.50 5.69 3.53
CA ALA A 14 13.87 4.59 2.80
C ALA A 14 14.34 4.47 1.34
N GLN A 15 15.08 5.46 0.82
CA GLN A 15 15.53 5.54 -0.58
C GLN A 15 14.39 5.43 -1.59
N VAL A 16 13.23 5.98 -1.24
CA VAL A 16 12.04 5.99 -2.11
C VAL A 16 12.01 7.24 -2.96
N SER A 17 11.65 7.07 -4.23
CA SER A 17 11.44 8.17 -5.16
C SER A 17 10.19 9.00 -4.76
N HIS A 18 10.10 10.22 -5.28
CA HIS A 18 8.94 11.06 -5.03
C HIS A 18 7.63 10.45 -5.55
N ALA A 19 7.68 9.81 -6.73
CA ALA A 19 6.53 9.15 -7.31
C ALA A 19 6.01 8.00 -6.43
N GLU A 20 6.91 7.13 -5.95
CA GLU A 20 6.55 6.04 -5.02
C GLU A 20 5.94 6.58 -3.73
N VAL A 21 6.43 7.69 -3.21
CA VAL A 21 5.89 8.29 -1.99
C VAL A 21 4.45 8.76 -2.19
N VAL A 22 4.12 9.32 -3.36
CA VAL A 22 2.74 9.71 -3.69
C VAL A 22 1.83 8.47 -3.71
N GLU A 23 2.28 7.38 -4.34
CA GLU A 23 1.52 6.12 -4.39
C GLU A 23 1.34 5.51 -2.99
N PHE A 24 2.43 5.38 -2.23
CA PHE A 24 2.37 4.89 -0.85
C PHE A 24 1.48 5.76 0.02
N ARG A 25 1.43 7.06 -0.24
CA ARG A 25 0.57 7.97 0.50
C ARG A 25 -0.90 7.74 0.20
N GLN A 26 -1.26 7.50 -1.05
CA GLN A 26 -2.62 7.13 -1.43
C GLN A 26 -3.05 5.83 -0.74
N VAL A 27 -2.18 4.81 -0.77
CA VAL A 27 -2.44 3.53 -0.07
C VAL A 27 -2.61 3.74 1.44
N PHE A 28 -1.71 4.50 2.07
CA PHE A 28 -1.77 4.77 3.50
C PHE A 28 -3.06 5.51 3.88
N ASN A 29 -3.43 6.54 3.13
CA ASN A 29 -4.66 7.30 3.37
C ASN A 29 -5.90 6.40 3.22
N GLN A 30 -5.93 5.56 2.19
CA GLN A 30 -7.02 4.61 1.96
C GLN A 30 -7.16 3.64 3.13
N LEU A 31 -6.05 3.02 3.57
CA LEU A 31 -6.03 2.11 4.71
C LEU A 31 -6.49 2.79 6.02
N ALA A 32 -6.09 4.04 6.22
CA ALA A 32 -6.49 4.80 7.40
C ALA A 32 -7.97 5.17 7.40
N ILE A 33 -8.55 5.46 6.23
CA ILE A 33 -9.99 5.71 6.07
C ILE A 33 -10.76 4.42 6.33
N GLU A 34 -10.38 3.31 5.68
CA GLU A 34 -11.00 2.00 5.86
C GLU A 34 -10.98 1.55 7.33
N ALA A 35 -9.84 1.69 8.01
CA ALA A 35 -9.73 1.35 9.42
C ALA A 35 -10.66 2.20 10.31
N LYS A 36 -10.82 3.50 10.01
CA LYS A 36 -11.75 4.37 10.75
C LYS A 36 -13.20 4.01 10.49
N THR A 37 -13.56 3.70 9.25
CA THR A 37 -14.92 3.28 8.91
C THR A 37 -15.28 1.96 9.58
N GLU A 38 -14.36 0.99 9.60
CA GLU A 38 -14.60 -0.29 10.29
C GLU A 38 -14.82 -0.12 11.80
N VAL A 39 -14.07 0.77 12.45
CA VAL A 39 -14.24 1.06 13.88
C VAL A 39 -15.59 1.74 14.12
N ALA A 40 -15.93 2.75 13.32
CA ALA A 40 -17.21 3.45 13.42
C ALA A 40 -18.42 2.51 13.19
N GLU A 41 -18.32 1.59 12.23
CA GLU A 41 -19.35 0.59 11.97
C GLU A 41 -19.51 -0.39 13.15
N LYS A 42 -18.40 -0.87 13.72
CA LYS A 42 -18.43 -1.75 14.90
C LYS A 42 -19.04 -1.05 16.12
N GLU A 43 -18.69 0.22 16.34
CA GLU A 43 -19.29 1.03 17.41
C GLU A 43 -20.79 1.24 17.19
N ALA A 44 -21.21 1.54 15.96
CA ALA A 44 -22.63 1.67 15.62
C ALA A 44 -23.40 0.35 15.81
N GLN A 45 -22.82 -0.79 15.43
CA GLN A 45 -23.40 -2.11 15.65
C GLN A 45 -23.49 -2.46 17.14
N ALA A 46 -22.46 -2.14 17.93
CA ALA A 46 -22.47 -2.35 19.37
C ALA A 46 -23.53 -1.48 20.06
N ALA A 47 -23.66 -0.21 19.67
CA ALA A 47 -24.70 0.70 20.18
C ALA A 47 -26.10 0.21 19.80
N ALA A 48 -26.29 -0.28 18.57
CA ALA A 48 -27.56 -0.86 18.12
C ALA A 48 -27.91 -2.15 18.89
N ALA A 49 -26.94 -3.02 19.14
CA ALA A 49 -27.13 -4.24 19.93
C ALA A 49 -27.51 -3.93 21.39
N LEU A 50 -26.89 -2.91 22.00
CA LEU A 50 -27.26 -2.42 23.33
C LEU A 50 -28.68 -1.85 23.35
N ALA A 51 -29.08 -1.09 22.32
CA ALA A 51 -30.43 -0.55 22.19
C ALA A 51 -31.50 -1.61 21.93
N ALA A 52 -31.13 -2.73 21.29
CA ALA A 52 -32.01 -3.87 21.04
C ALA A 52 -32.20 -4.78 22.27
N SER A 53 -31.44 -4.57 23.35
CA SER A 53 -31.60 -5.32 24.60
C SER A 53 -32.98 -5.02 25.23
N PRO A 54 -33.83 -6.04 25.47
CA PRO A 54 -35.23 -5.86 25.85
C PRO A 54 -35.35 -5.44 27.32
N GLY A 55 -35.12 -4.16 27.61
CA GLY A 55 -35.25 -3.59 28.94
C GLY A 55 -35.66 -2.13 28.90
N GLY A 56 -36.95 -1.85 28.99
CA GLY A 56 -37.47 -0.53 29.39
C GLY A 56 -37.92 0.38 28.24
N ARG A 57 -39.20 0.27 27.90
CA ARG A 57 -39.93 1.23 27.06
C ARG A 57 -39.98 2.61 27.73
N ARG A 58 -39.20 3.59 27.28
CA ARG A 58 -39.64 5.00 27.21
C ARG A 58 -39.07 5.65 25.95
N ARG A 59 -39.97 5.89 24.99
CA ARG A 59 -39.71 6.50 23.68
C ARG A 59 -39.68 8.02 23.82
N SER A 60 -38.63 8.67 23.33
CA SER A 60 -38.66 10.05 22.86
C SER A 60 -37.82 10.12 21.57
N MET A 61 -38.38 10.73 20.52
CA MET A 61 -37.87 10.71 19.14
C MET A 61 -36.51 11.41 18.96
N PRO A 62 -35.67 10.97 18.01
CA PRO A 62 -34.54 11.76 17.52
C PRO A 62 -34.95 12.67 16.35
N ASP A 63 -34.41 13.89 16.41
CA ASP A 63 -34.58 14.98 15.45
C ASP A 63 -33.66 14.81 14.22
N LEU A 64 -34.19 15.07 13.02
CA LEU A 64 -33.60 14.80 11.70
C LEU A 64 -32.99 16.08 11.08
N SER A 65 -32.00 16.68 11.74
CA SER A 65 -31.30 17.86 11.20
C SER A 65 -29.79 17.66 11.15
N ALA A 66 -29.27 17.14 10.03
CA ALA A 66 -27.98 17.53 9.45
C ALA A 66 -27.65 16.71 8.18
N MET A 67 -28.27 17.09 7.05
CA MET A 67 -27.72 16.74 5.73
C MET A 67 -26.61 17.74 5.36
N ALA A 68 -25.35 17.35 5.52
CA ALA A 68 -24.22 18.09 4.96
C ALA A 68 -23.79 17.45 3.62
N ARG A 69 -23.85 18.23 2.54
CA ARG A 69 -23.41 17.81 1.20
C ARG A 69 -21.92 18.13 1.00
N PRO A 70 -21.12 17.22 0.44
CA PRO A 70 -19.72 17.50 0.09
C PRO A 70 -19.63 18.29 -1.23
N ARG A 71 -18.82 19.36 -1.24
CA ARG A 71 -18.42 20.11 -2.45
C ARG A 71 -17.10 19.55 -2.98
N ARG A 72 -17.05 19.23 -4.27
CA ARG A 72 -15.82 18.95 -5.04
C ARG A 72 -15.52 20.12 -5.98
N GLY A 73 -14.24 20.46 -6.12
CA GLY A 73 -13.74 21.23 -7.26
C GLY A 73 -12.48 22.03 -6.93
N ILE A 74 -11.40 21.69 -7.65
CA ILE A 74 -10.30 22.53 -8.18
C ILE A 74 -9.06 21.63 -8.24
N GLU A 75 -8.60 21.32 -9.45
CA GLU A 75 -7.55 20.34 -9.71
C GLU A 75 -6.23 21.04 -10.06
N ASN A 76 -5.13 20.44 -9.57
CA ASN A 76 -3.73 20.53 -10.02
C ASN A 76 -2.71 21.34 -9.20
N ASP A 77 -3.09 22.36 -8.44
CA ASP A 77 -2.27 22.85 -7.29
C ASP A 77 -2.86 22.39 -5.93
N ALA A 78 -4.10 21.90 -6.01
CA ALA A 78 -4.81 21.25 -4.92
C ALA A 78 -4.14 19.95 -4.51
N VAL A 79 -3.45 19.21 -5.38
CA VAL A 79 -2.92 17.88 -5.03
C VAL A 79 -1.90 17.97 -3.89
N PHE A 80 -1.02 18.98 -3.90
CA PHE A 80 -0.04 19.16 -2.82
C PHE A 80 -0.69 19.70 -1.53
N GLN A 81 -1.68 20.60 -1.66
CA GLN A 81 -2.47 21.07 -0.51
C GLN A 81 -3.40 19.98 0.05
N GLU A 82 -3.89 19.07 -0.78
CA GLU A 82 -4.73 17.92 -0.44
C GLU A 82 -3.88 16.80 0.16
N LEU A 83 -2.66 16.58 -0.32
CA LEU A 83 -1.66 15.74 0.36
C LEU A 83 -1.32 16.31 1.75
N LYS A 84 -1.25 17.63 1.87
CA LYS A 84 -1.06 18.31 3.16
C LYS A 84 -2.29 18.27 4.06
N ALA A 85 -3.49 18.44 3.50
CA ALA A 85 -4.74 18.38 4.23
C ALA A 85 -5.05 16.93 4.67
N SER A 86 -4.70 15.95 3.85
CA SER A 86 -4.82 14.52 4.18
C SER A 86 -3.82 14.04 5.23
N LEU A 87 -2.79 14.83 5.57
CA LEU A 87 -1.93 14.55 6.74
C LEU A 87 -2.74 14.62 8.03
N PHE A 88 -3.78 15.46 8.07
CA PHE A 88 -4.48 15.80 9.30
C PHE A 88 -5.99 15.64 9.16
N ILE A 89 -6.56 14.71 9.93
CA ILE A 89 -8.01 14.63 10.09
C ILE A 89 -8.34 15.19 11.47
N GLY A 90 -9.00 16.36 11.50
CA GLY A 90 -9.34 17.04 12.76
C GLY A 90 -8.12 17.56 13.53
N GLY A 91 -7.07 18.00 12.83
CA GLY A 91 -5.85 18.54 13.46
C GLY A 91 -4.91 17.48 14.05
N ARG A 92 -5.22 16.19 13.90
CA ARG A 92 -4.35 15.08 14.32
C ARG A 92 -3.73 14.40 13.11
N ALA A 93 -2.45 14.04 13.23
CA ALA A 93 -1.76 13.28 12.20
C ALA A 93 -2.51 11.96 11.94
N LEU A 94 -2.63 11.59 10.67
CA LEU A 94 -3.23 10.32 10.28
C LEU A 94 -2.29 9.17 10.65
N CYS A 95 -2.79 8.23 11.44
CA CYS A 95 -2.07 7.03 11.84
C CYS A 95 -2.91 5.78 11.53
N ILE A 96 -2.24 4.68 11.25
CA ILE A 96 -2.86 3.35 11.11
C ILE A 96 -2.36 2.43 12.22
N SER A 97 -3.09 1.35 12.50
CA SER A 97 -2.64 0.34 13.46
C SER A 97 -1.67 -0.65 12.82
N VAL A 98 -0.84 -1.32 13.63
CA VAL A 98 -0.06 -2.49 13.18
C VAL A 98 -0.97 -3.56 12.55
N GLY A 99 -2.16 -3.75 13.10
CA GLY A 99 -3.20 -4.64 12.56
C GLY A 99 -3.58 -4.31 11.12
N THR A 100 -3.68 -3.03 10.79
CA THR A 100 -3.98 -2.56 9.42
C THR A 100 -2.85 -2.91 8.45
N VAL A 101 -1.60 -2.77 8.87
CA VAL A 101 -0.42 -3.18 8.06
C VAL A 101 -0.45 -4.70 7.81
N ILE A 102 -0.79 -5.49 8.83
CA ILE A 102 -0.94 -6.95 8.71
C ILE A 102 -2.08 -7.31 7.74
N GLY A 103 -3.21 -6.61 7.83
CA GLY A 103 -4.33 -6.79 6.91
C GLY A 103 -3.93 -6.55 5.46
N MET A 104 -3.17 -5.47 5.20
CA MET A 104 -2.60 -5.16 3.89
C MET A 104 -1.65 -6.27 3.42
N LEU A 105 -0.74 -6.77 4.26
CA LEU A 105 0.15 -7.87 3.88
C LEU A 105 -0.62 -9.16 3.53
N ARG A 106 -1.68 -9.45 4.29
CA ARG A 106 -2.57 -10.60 4.01
C ARG A 106 -3.31 -10.45 2.68
N SER A 107 -3.74 -9.24 2.31
CA SER A 107 -4.38 -9.00 1.00
C SER A 107 -3.40 -9.19 -0.17
N LEU A 108 -2.10 -8.98 0.05
CA LEU A 108 -1.03 -9.34 -0.89
C LEU A 108 -0.75 -10.86 -0.93
N GLY A 109 -1.42 -11.65 -0.09
CA GLY A 109 -1.25 -13.10 0.01
C GLY A 109 -0.05 -13.52 0.86
N VAL A 110 0.51 -12.61 1.66
CA VAL A 110 1.61 -12.92 2.59
C VAL A 110 1.03 -13.66 3.79
N ARG A 111 1.63 -14.80 4.13
CA ARG A 111 1.31 -15.54 5.36
C ARG A 111 2.34 -15.16 6.41
N ILE A 112 1.85 -14.66 7.55
CA ILE A 112 2.69 -14.16 8.63
C ILE A 112 2.61 -15.17 9.78
N SER A 113 3.77 -15.71 10.18
CA SER A 113 3.87 -16.55 11.38
C SER A 113 3.83 -15.69 12.65
N GLU A 114 3.56 -16.29 13.81
CA GLU A 114 3.54 -15.57 15.09
C GLU A 114 4.90 -14.90 15.41
N LYS A 115 6.01 -15.58 15.09
CA LYS A 115 7.35 -15.01 15.24
C LYS A 115 7.56 -13.77 14.35
N GLN A 116 7.09 -13.83 13.11
CA GLN A 116 7.16 -12.69 12.18
C GLN A 116 6.25 -11.54 12.60
N LEU A 117 5.08 -11.87 13.17
CA LEU A 117 4.18 -10.88 13.74
C LEU A 117 4.87 -10.11 14.87
N LEU A 118 5.51 -10.81 15.81
CA LEU A 118 6.26 -10.20 16.91
C LEU A 118 7.41 -9.32 16.38
N GLU A 119 8.15 -9.82 15.38
CA GLU A 119 9.23 -9.07 14.74
C GLU A 119 8.72 -7.78 14.07
N LEU A 120 7.60 -7.85 13.35
CA LEU A 120 6.96 -6.70 12.72
C LEU A 120 6.51 -5.68 13.76
N THR A 121 5.84 -6.11 14.83
CA THR A 121 5.39 -5.23 15.92
C THR A 121 6.58 -4.53 16.58
N ASN A 122 7.66 -5.26 16.87
CA ASN A 122 8.87 -4.67 17.44
C ASN A 122 9.50 -3.65 16.49
N LYS A 123 9.55 -3.95 15.18
CA LYS A 123 10.09 -3.02 14.19
C LYS A 123 9.25 -1.76 14.03
N VAL A 124 7.93 -1.88 14.07
CA VAL A 124 7.04 -0.72 14.07
C VAL A 124 7.32 0.16 15.29
N ARG A 125 7.45 -0.45 16.48
CA ARG A 125 7.77 0.26 17.72
C ARG A 125 9.13 0.96 17.63
N ASP A 126 10.16 0.29 17.13
CA ASP A 126 11.49 0.86 16.89
C ASP A 126 11.39 2.13 16.03
N PHE A 127 10.65 2.07 14.92
CA PHE A 127 10.53 3.21 14.00
C PHE A 127 9.64 4.34 14.53
N ALA A 128 8.60 4.02 15.32
CA ALA A 128 7.77 5.03 15.98
C ALA A 128 8.55 5.79 17.05
N ALA A 129 9.38 5.09 17.83
CA ALA A 129 10.22 5.69 18.88
C ALA A 129 11.22 6.72 18.33
N VAL A 130 11.76 6.49 17.13
CA VAL A 130 12.70 7.41 16.46
C VAL A 130 12.09 8.79 16.21
N ASP A 131 10.80 8.86 15.90
CA ASP A 131 10.15 10.09 15.43
C ASP A 131 9.27 10.79 16.48
N GLN A 132 8.74 10.03 17.45
CA GLN A 132 7.78 10.53 18.44
C GLN A 132 8.34 10.56 19.87
N GLY A 133 9.52 9.97 20.12
CA GLY A 133 10.08 9.83 21.47
C GLY A 133 9.27 8.83 22.32
N GLU A 134 9.46 8.87 23.64
CA GLU A 134 8.81 7.94 24.60
C GLU A 134 7.28 8.09 24.71
N LEU A 135 6.69 9.11 24.07
CA LEU A 135 5.25 9.40 24.10
C LEU A 135 4.47 8.72 22.96
N ALA A 136 5.11 7.83 22.19
CA ALA A 136 4.45 7.13 21.10
C ALA A 136 3.34 6.21 21.63
N GLN A 137 2.12 6.38 21.11
CA GLN A 137 1.01 5.46 21.39
C GLN A 137 1.37 4.07 20.83
N GLU A 138 1.28 3.03 21.66
CA GLU A 138 2.03 1.77 21.49
C GLU A 138 1.79 0.99 20.17
N ASP A 139 0.79 1.33 19.37
CA ASP A 139 0.47 0.64 18.11
C ASP A 139 0.15 1.58 16.94
N ALA A 140 0.45 2.88 17.07
CA ALA A 140 0.15 3.88 16.04
C ALA A 140 1.31 4.03 15.05
N VAL A 141 1.03 3.77 13.77
CA VAL A 141 1.98 3.92 12.66
C VAL A 141 1.64 5.19 11.89
N ASP A 142 2.48 6.21 11.99
CA ASP A 142 2.39 7.38 11.12
C ASP A 142 2.99 7.10 9.74
N PHE A 143 2.83 8.02 8.81
CA PHE A 143 3.30 7.82 7.43
C PHE A 143 4.83 7.65 7.34
N ALA A 144 5.60 8.35 8.18
CA ALA A 144 7.06 8.26 8.18
C ALA A 144 7.51 6.87 8.66
N ALA A 145 6.93 6.36 9.74
CA ALA A 145 7.17 5.01 10.23
C ALA A 145 6.72 3.96 9.19
N PHE A 146 5.57 4.16 8.55
CA PHE A 146 5.06 3.28 7.49
C PHE A 146 6.08 3.12 6.35
N LEU A 147 6.66 4.21 5.83
CA LEU A 147 7.67 4.13 4.76
C LEU A 147 8.90 3.31 5.18
N ARG A 148 9.39 3.51 6.41
CA ARG A 148 10.54 2.75 6.93
C ARG A 148 10.22 1.27 7.09
N VAL A 149 9.01 0.96 7.57
CA VAL A 149 8.51 -0.42 7.71
C VAL A 149 8.43 -1.10 6.35
N ILE A 150 7.85 -0.45 5.34
CA ILE A 150 7.75 -0.99 3.98
C ILE A 150 9.15 -1.26 3.39
N ARG A 151 10.07 -0.29 3.50
CA ARG A 151 11.44 -0.47 3.02
C ARG A 151 12.15 -1.63 3.72
N TRP A 152 12.04 -1.70 5.04
CA TRP A 152 12.62 -2.80 5.81
C TRP A 152 12.06 -4.16 5.35
N MET A 153 10.74 -4.29 5.20
CA MET A 153 10.11 -5.53 4.75
C MET A 153 10.61 -5.97 3.37
N LEU A 154 10.80 -5.04 2.45
CA LEU A 154 11.34 -5.33 1.11
C LEU A 154 12.81 -5.76 1.18
N ASN A 155 13.60 -5.12 2.04
CA ASN A 155 15.03 -5.42 2.19
C ASN A 155 15.28 -6.82 2.78
N VAL A 156 14.50 -7.22 3.80
CA VAL A 156 14.66 -8.53 4.44
C VAL A 156 13.85 -9.65 3.78
N ASN A 157 13.14 -9.34 2.68
CA ASN A 157 12.17 -10.23 2.05
C ASN A 157 11.15 -10.80 3.06
N PHE A 158 10.58 -9.92 3.89
CA PHE A 158 9.66 -10.29 4.97
C PHE A 158 8.48 -11.10 4.41
N GLY A 159 8.19 -12.27 4.98
CA GLY A 159 7.07 -13.12 4.53
C GLY A 159 7.16 -13.58 3.06
N ASP A 160 8.35 -13.55 2.48
CA ASP A 160 8.60 -13.89 1.07
C ASP A 160 7.86 -12.98 0.07
N ILE A 161 7.71 -11.71 0.42
CA ILE A 161 7.04 -10.69 -0.40
C ILE A 161 7.68 -10.58 -1.79
N ASN A 162 9.01 -10.60 -1.91
CA ASN A 162 9.70 -10.40 -3.18
C ASN A 162 9.44 -11.56 -4.14
N SER A 163 9.45 -12.80 -3.66
CA SER A 163 9.13 -13.97 -4.48
C SER A 163 7.67 -13.98 -4.92
N ARG A 164 6.75 -13.58 -4.03
CA ARG A 164 5.32 -13.45 -4.36
C ARG A 164 5.06 -12.35 -5.39
N ALA A 165 5.73 -11.21 -5.24
CA ALA A 165 5.67 -10.13 -6.21
C ALA A 165 6.22 -10.57 -7.56
N ALA A 166 7.38 -11.24 -7.59
CA ALA A 166 7.97 -11.79 -8.81
C ALA A 166 7.03 -12.82 -9.47
N ALA A 167 6.40 -13.70 -8.70
CA ALA A 167 5.44 -14.67 -9.22
C ALA A 167 4.21 -13.99 -9.86
N ARG A 168 3.69 -12.91 -9.25
CA ARG A 168 2.55 -12.15 -9.78
C ARG A 168 2.90 -11.35 -11.04
N LEU A 169 4.12 -10.82 -11.12
CA LEU A 169 4.61 -10.09 -12.29
C LEU A 169 4.92 -11.07 -13.44
N GLY A 170 5.58 -12.18 -13.14
CA GLY A 170 5.92 -13.21 -14.13
C GLY A 170 4.72 -13.96 -14.70
N SER A 171 3.63 -14.10 -13.93
CA SER A 171 2.39 -14.73 -14.43
C SER A 171 1.60 -13.85 -15.40
N LYS A 172 1.80 -12.52 -15.40
CA LYS A 172 1.22 -11.62 -16.43
C LYS A 172 2.00 -11.61 -17.74
N ALA A 173 3.31 -11.88 -17.70
CA ALA A 173 4.15 -11.91 -18.91
C ALA A 173 3.94 -13.16 -19.79
N LYS A 174 3.26 -14.18 -19.25
CA LYS A 174 2.95 -15.43 -19.97
C LYS A 174 1.48 -15.50 -20.36
N MET A 175 0.91 -14.40 -20.88
CA MET A 175 -0.16 -14.61 -21.86
C MET A 175 0.53 -15.19 -23.09
N PRO A 176 0.24 -16.46 -23.48
CA PRO A 176 0.64 -16.90 -24.80
C PRO A 176 0.01 -15.90 -25.75
N SER A 177 0.85 -15.19 -26.50
CA SER A 177 0.43 -14.56 -27.74
C SER A 177 -0.34 -15.65 -28.46
N ARG A 178 -1.67 -15.57 -28.40
CA ARG A 178 -2.56 -16.43 -29.16
C ARG A 178 -2.22 -16.03 -30.57
N SER A 179 -1.30 -16.80 -31.17
CA SER A 179 -1.02 -16.79 -32.58
C SER A 179 -2.36 -16.67 -33.27
N ARG A 180 -2.63 -15.47 -33.78
CA ARG A 180 -3.51 -15.28 -34.92
C ARG A 180 -2.77 -15.96 -36.06
N SER A 181 -2.83 -17.28 -36.10
CA SER A 181 -2.72 -18.04 -37.33
C SER A 181 -3.97 -17.71 -38.14
N ALA A 182 -3.97 -16.54 -38.76
CA ALA A 182 -4.82 -16.25 -39.88
C ALA A 182 -3.95 -16.43 -41.13
N HIS A 183 -4.14 -17.59 -41.76
CA HIS A 183 -3.99 -17.81 -43.20
C HIS A 183 -2.70 -17.31 -43.88
N ASN A 184 -1.73 -18.22 -43.99
CA ASN A 184 -0.87 -18.28 -45.18
C ASN A 184 -1.71 -18.87 -46.32
N LEU A 185 -1.98 -18.07 -47.34
CA LEU A 185 -2.07 -18.51 -48.73
C LEU A 185 -0.91 -17.79 -49.42
N ASP A 186 0.18 -18.50 -49.67
CA ASP A 186 0.44 -19.12 -50.96
C ASP A 186 0.72 -18.08 -52.05
N ALA A 187 2.01 -17.88 -52.36
CA ALA A 187 2.52 -17.82 -53.74
C ALA A 187 4.00 -17.36 -53.78
N SER A 188 4.77 -18.12 -54.58
CA SER A 188 5.99 -17.73 -55.32
C SER A 188 7.30 -17.47 -54.56
N GLU A 189 8.00 -18.57 -54.29
CA GLU A 189 9.21 -18.96 -55.03
C GLU A 189 10.16 -17.83 -55.50
N THR A 190 11.33 -17.73 -54.85
CA THR A 190 12.55 -17.22 -55.49
C THR A 190 13.76 -17.91 -54.88
N LEU A 191 14.31 -18.83 -55.67
CA LEU A 191 15.61 -19.47 -55.49
C LEU A 191 16.72 -18.43 -55.67
N GLU A 192 17.52 -18.16 -54.64
CA GLU A 192 18.91 -17.74 -54.86
C GLU A 192 19.86 -18.39 -53.84
N ALA A 193 20.99 -18.84 -54.39
CA ALA A 193 21.97 -19.73 -53.81
C ALA A 193 23.00 -19.01 -52.92
N PRO A 194 23.81 -19.75 -52.13
CA PRO A 194 24.72 -19.16 -51.14
C PRO A 194 26.14 -18.96 -51.70
N PRO A 195 26.91 -17.98 -51.19
CA PRO A 195 28.36 -18.03 -51.25
C PRO A 195 28.96 -18.47 -49.92
N ALA A 196 29.88 -19.42 -50.05
CA ALA A 196 30.67 -20.03 -49.01
C ALA A 196 31.72 -19.10 -48.39
N SER A 197 32.31 -19.61 -47.31
CA SER A 197 33.68 -19.39 -46.82
C SER A 197 34.01 -18.09 -46.07
N ARG A 198 34.35 -18.22 -44.77
CA ARG A 198 35.76 -18.20 -44.36
C ARG A 198 35.98 -18.60 -42.89
N ARG A 199 36.81 -19.62 -42.72
CA ARG A 199 37.58 -19.93 -41.50
C ARG A 199 38.42 -18.72 -41.07
N ARG A 200 38.65 -18.53 -39.76
CA ARG A 200 40.00 -18.52 -39.17
C ARG A 200 39.97 -18.60 -37.64
N ARG A 201 40.94 -19.38 -37.14
CA ARG A 201 41.33 -19.64 -35.75
C ARG A 201 42.06 -18.45 -35.11
N ALA A 202 41.98 -18.35 -33.78
CA ALA A 202 43.07 -18.15 -32.79
C ALA A 202 42.37 -18.23 -31.41
N SER A 203 42.70 -19.05 -30.40
CA SER A 203 43.97 -19.48 -29.78
C SER A 203 44.86 -18.32 -29.35
N VAL A 204 44.63 -17.80 -28.14
CA VAL A 204 45.66 -17.17 -27.31
C VAL A 204 45.40 -17.54 -25.84
N CYS A 205 46.52 -17.80 -25.17
CA CYS A 205 46.86 -18.29 -23.84
C CYS A 205 45.89 -18.08 -22.67
#